data_AF-A0A6L7GIE0-F1
#
_entry.id   AF-A0A6L7GIE0-F1
#
_cell.length_a   1.000
_cell.length_b   1.000
_cell.length_c   1.000
_cell.angle_alpha   90.00
_cell.angle_beta   90.00
_cell.angle_gamma   90.00
#
_symmetry.space_group_name_H-M   'P 1'
#
loop_
_entity.id
_entity.type
_entity.pdbx_description
1 polymer ?
#
loop_
_entity_poly.entity_id
_entity_poly.type
_entity_poly.pdbx_seq_one_letter_code
_entity_poly.pdbx_strand_id
1 'polypeptide(L)' 'MVLNRDQELWAVALWVEKNHGAAGPAYMAEQVKRLANEGDAAGVETWKTIADRFDQLKCQNATN' A
#
# COMPACT_ATOMS: atom_id res chain seq x y z
N MET A 1 -10.65 20.53 1.57
CA MET A 1 -11.13 19.26 0.99
C MET A 1 -10.43 18.15 1.76
N VAL A 2 -11.13 17.45 2.64
CA VAL A 2 -10.56 16.31 3.38
C VAL A 2 -10.46 15.14 2.39
N LEU A 3 -9.28 14.54 2.24
CA LEU A 3 -9.18 13.27 1.54
C LEU A 3 -10.04 12.25 2.30
N ASN A 4 -10.94 11.58 1.60
CA ASN A 4 -11.61 10.43 2.18
C ASN A 4 -10.59 9.32 2.46
N ARG A 5 -10.87 8.46 3.44
CA ARG A 5 -9.99 7.34 3.83
C ARG A 5 -9.53 6.50 2.62
N ASP A 6 -10.40 6.32 1.66
CA ASP A 6 -10.09 5.67 0.40
C ASP A 6 -9.01 6.42 -0.42
N GLN A 7 -9.12 7.74 -0.56
CA GLN A 7 -8.13 8.55 -1.27
C GLN A 7 -6.77 8.51 -0.57
N GLU A 8 -6.75 8.50 0.77
CA GLU A 8 -5.50 8.37 1.54
C GLU A 8 -4.78 7.05 1.23
N LEU A 9 -5.51 5.94 1.15
CA LEU A 9 -4.95 4.64 0.84
C LEU A 9 -4.43 4.54 -0.61
N TRP A 10 -5.13 5.16 -1.57
CA TRP A 10 -4.61 5.29 -2.94
C TRP A 10 -3.36 6.18 -3.01
N ALA A 11 -3.33 7.28 -2.26
CA ALA A 11 -2.17 8.16 -2.20
C ALA A 11 -0.94 7.44 -1.63
N VAL A 12 -1.12 6.60 -0.60
CA VAL A 12 -0.03 5.78 -0.05
C VAL A 12 0.43 4.72 -1.05
N ALA A 13 -0.49 4.02 -1.74
CA ALA A 13 -0.13 3.05 -2.77
C ALA A 13 0.68 3.68 -3.92
N LEU A 14 0.25 4.85 -4.40
CA LEU A 14 0.97 5.64 -5.42
C LEU A 14 2.34 6.10 -4.93
N TRP A 15 2.44 6.54 -3.67
CA TRP A 15 3.72 6.92 -3.08
C TRP A 15 4.68 5.74 -3.01
N VAL A 16 4.21 4.55 -2.60
CA VAL A 16 5.02 3.33 -2.59
C VAL A 16 5.48 2.95 -4.00
N GLU A 17 4.61 3.06 -5.01
CA GLU A 17 4.98 2.82 -6.40
C GLU A 17 6.05 3.79 -6.89
N LYS A 18 5.89 5.08 -6.62
CA LYS A 18 6.85 6.11 -7.03
C LYS A 18 8.19 6.03 -6.30
N ASN A 19 8.18 5.68 -5.02
CA ASN A 19 9.38 5.69 -4.18
C ASN A 19 10.14 4.35 -4.24
N HIS A 20 9.42 3.22 -4.29
CA HIS A 20 10.00 1.88 -4.22
C HIS A 20 9.87 1.09 -5.53
N GLY A 21 8.99 1.48 -6.46
CA GLY A 21 8.88 0.86 -7.78
C GLY A 21 8.65 -0.65 -7.70
N ALA A 22 9.60 -1.44 -8.22
CA ALA A 22 9.55 -2.90 -8.17
C ALA A 22 9.76 -3.48 -6.76
N ALA A 23 10.39 -2.73 -5.85
CA ALA A 23 10.56 -3.13 -4.45
C ALA A 23 9.35 -2.79 -3.55
N GLY A 24 8.31 -2.16 -4.11
CA GLY A 24 7.08 -1.80 -3.36
C GLY A 24 6.44 -2.97 -2.60
N PRO A 25 6.25 -4.15 -3.21
CA PRO A 25 5.71 -5.33 -2.52
C PRO A 25 6.55 -5.80 -1.34
N ALA A 26 7.89 -5.77 -1.48
CA ALA A 26 8.79 -6.15 -0.40
C ALA A 26 8.69 -5.16 0.77
N TYR A 27 8.68 -3.86 0.48
CA TYR A 27 8.51 -2.83 1.50
C TYR A 27 7.19 -2.96 2.26
N MET A 28 6.07 -3.19 1.55
CA MET A 28 4.76 -3.38 2.18
C MET A 28 4.73 -4.64 3.06
N ALA A 29 5.35 -5.74 2.62
CA ALA A 29 5.46 -6.95 3.42
C ALA A 29 6.26 -6.73 4.72
N GLU A 30 7.32 -5.92 4.68
CA GLU A 30 8.07 -5.52 5.87
C GLU A 30 7.24 -4.67 6.83
N GLN A 31 6.44 -3.72 6.32
CA GLN A 31 5.54 -2.92 7.15
C GLN A 31 4.46 -3.77 7.82
N VAL A 32 3.85 -4.70 7.09
CA VAL A 32 2.88 -5.66 7.63
C VAL A 32 3.52 -6.51 8.73
N LYS A 33 4.73 -7.04 8.50
CA LYS A 33 5.45 -7.85 9.49
C LYS A 33 5.77 -7.05 10.75
N ARG A 34 6.22 -5.79 10.60
CA ARG A 34 6.50 -4.88 11.71
C ARG A 34 5.25 -4.66 12.57
N LEU A 35 4.12 -4.33 11.95
CA LEU A 35 2.86 -4.06 12.66
C LEU A 35 2.28 -5.32 13.32
N ALA A 36 2.41 -6.48 12.65
CA ALA A 36 2.01 -7.75 13.24
C ALA A 36 2.82 -8.07 14.51
N ASN A 37 4.13 -7.77 14.53
CA ASN A 37 4.97 -7.92 15.72
C ASN A 37 4.61 -6.92 16.83
N GLU A 38 4.15 -5.71 16.47
CA GLU A 38 3.65 -4.70 17.40
C GLU A 38 2.24 -5.03 17.92
N GLY A 39 1.57 -6.05 17.36
CA GLY A 39 0.19 -6.42 17.70
C GLY A 39 -0.87 -5.51 17.09
N ASP A 40 -0.50 -4.65 16.14
CA ASP A 40 -1.39 -3.68 15.50
C ASP A 40 -2.11 -4.30 14.30
N ALA A 41 -3.21 -5.01 14.58
CA ALA A 41 -4.02 -5.68 13.56
C ALA A 41 -4.67 -4.68 12.58
N ALA A 42 -5.06 -3.50 13.06
CA ALA A 42 -5.69 -2.47 12.23
C ALA A 42 -4.74 -1.89 11.16
N GLY A 43 -3.48 -1.68 11.51
CA GLY A 43 -2.44 -1.28 10.57
C GLY A 43 -2.11 -2.39 9.59
N VAL A 44 -2.07 -3.66 10.04
CA VAL A 44 -1.91 -4.81 9.12
C VAL A 44 -3.02 -4.86 8.07
N GLU A 45 -4.28 -4.68 8.47
CA GLU A 45 -5.40 -4.63 7.52
C GLU A 45 -5.29 -3.42 6.58
N THR A 46 -4.90 -2.26 7.11
CA THR A 46 -4.67 -1.05 6.31
C THR A 46 -3.61 -1.29 5.21
N TRP A 47 -2.47 -1.89 5.55
CA TRP A 47 -1.41 -2.20 4.59
C TRP A 47 -1.80 -3.29 3.60
N LYS A 48 -2.66 -4.26 3.98
CA LYS A 48 -3.24 -5.21 3.02
C LYS A 48 -4.11 -4.50 1.98
N THR A 49 -4.93 -3.53 2.39
CA THR A 49 -5.72 -2.73 1.46
C THR A 49 -4.85 -1.84 0.56
N ILE A 50 -3.73 -1.33 1.06
CA ILE A 50 -2.75 -0.59 0.25
C ILE A 50 -2.10 -1.52 -0.79
N ALA A 51 -1.73 -2.75 -0.40
CA ALA A 51 -1.13 -3.73 -1.30
C ALA A 51 -2.06 -4.13 -2.45
N ASP A 52 -3.36 -4.30 -2.16
CA ASP A 52 -4.39 -4.56 -3.18
C ASP A 52 -4.47 -3.41 -4.20
N ARG A 53 -4.49 -2.16 -3.74
CA ARG A 53 -4.49 -0.98 -4.63
C ARG A 53 -3.21 -0.86 -5.43
N PHE A 54 -2.07 -1.18 -4.82
CA PHE A 54 -0.79 -1.19 -5.52
C PHE A 54 -0.79 -2.20 -6.67
N ASP A 55 -1.35 -3.39 -6.46
CA ASP A 55 -1.52 -4.38 -7.53
C ASP A 55 -2.43 -3.85 -8.65
N GLN A 56 -3.53 -3.20 -8.29
CA GLN A 56 -4.42 -2.53 -9.25
C GLN A 56 -3.68 -1.44 -10.05
N LEU A 57 -2.85 -0.61 -9.41
CA LEU A 57 -2.01 0.39 -10.09
C LEU A 57 -1.04 -0.26 -11.07
N LYS A 58 -0.36 -1.33 -10.65
CA LYS A 58 0.55 -2.09 -11.52
C LYS A 58 -0.16 -2.67 -12.73
N CYS A 59 -1.34 -3.24 -12.53
CA CYS A 59 -2.16 -3.81 -13.59
C CYS A 59 -2.64 -2.72 -14.58
N GLN A 60 -3.05 -1.56 -14.07
CA GLN A 60 -3.42 -0.40 -14.89
C GLN A 60 -2.23 0.15 -15.69
N ASN A 61 -1.06 0.34 -15.06
CA ASN A 61 0.13 0.84 -15.72
C ASN A 61 0.73 -0.14 -16.73
N ALA A 62 0.50 -1.45 -16.59
CA ALA A 62 0.96 -2.45 -17.56
C ALA A 62 0.14 -2.46 -18.87
N THR A 63 -1.04 -1.83 -18.85
CA THR A 63 -1.99 -1.80 -19.98
C THR A 63 -1.94 -0.46 -20.75
N ASN A 64 -1.16 0.52 -20.27
CA ASN A 64 -0.94 1.83 -20.92
C ASN A 64 0.43 1.88 -21.59
#